data_AF-A0A8J7LL95-F1
#
_entry.id   AF-A0A8J7LL95-F1
#
_cell.length_a   1.000
_cell.length_b   1.000
_cell.length_c   1.000
_cell.angle_alpha   90.00
_cell.angle_beta   90.00
_cell.angle_gamma   90.00
#
_symmetry.space_group_name_H-M   'P 1'
#
loop_
_entity.id
_entity.type
_entity.pdbx_description
1 polymer ?
#
loop_
_entity_poly.entity_id
_entity_poly.type
_entity_poly.pdbx_seq_one_letter_code
_entity_poly.pdbx_strand_id
1 'polypeptide(L)'
;MAEMLVTFAAAMLFFAGSLGFLWQKQRRLSRRRPNLEAEPFVRSLGSGCDPLIGGWVYRQLDVHLPDYLKPHPTDRIFADLAIDPDDYCAIGREHFNRWSLPQPTTDDPEVLPEDPTVAQFVRYLTLKTPRRAD
;
A
#
# COMPACT_ATOMS: atom_id res chain seq x y z
N MET A 1 -15.92 -16.70 -34.99
CA MET A 1 -16.64 -17.19 -33.79
C MET A 1 -15.77 -18.11 -32.94
N ALA A 2 -15.17 -19.18 -33.48
CA ALA A 2 -14.30 -20.08 -32.73
C ALA A 2 -13.01 -19.42 -32.19
N GLU A 3 -12.29 -18.63 -32.99
CA GLU A 3 -11.06 -17.94 -32.56
C GLU A 3 -11.30 -16.95 -31.41
N MET A 4 -12.42 -16.23 -31.44
CA MET A 4 -12.85 -15.28 -30.39
C MET A 4 -13.18 -16.00 -29.07
N LEU A 5 -13.73 -17.21 -29.13
CA LEU A 5 -13.97 -18.04 -27.96
C LEU A 5 -12.66 -18.57 -27.35
N VAL A 6 -11.70 -18.96 -28.19
CA VAL A 6 -10.39 -19.44 -27.73
C VAL A 6 -9.58 -18.32 -27.07
N THR A 7 -9.54 -17.12 -27.67
CA THR A 7 -8.84 -15.97 -27.07
C THR A 7 -9.50 -15.53 -25.77
N PHE A 8 -10.83 -15.50 -25.70
CA PHE A 8 -11.55 -15.20 -24.47
C PHE A 8 -11.28 -16.23 -23.37
N ALA A 9 -11.31 -17.52 -23.69
CA ALA A 9 -10.99 -18.59 -22.74
C ALA A 9 -9.53 -18.51 -22.24
N ALA A 10 -8.58 -18.22 -23.13
CA ALA A 10 -7.18 -18.04 -22.76
C ALA A 10 -6.99 -16.83 -21.82
N ALA A 11 -7.66 -15.70 -22.09
CA ALA A 11 -7.64 -14.53 -21.23
C ALA A 11 -8.23 -14.82 -19.84
N MET A 12 -9.36 -15.55 -19.78
CA MET A 12 -9.96 -15.96 -18.51
C MET A 12 -9.06 -16.89 -17.70
N LEU A 13 -8.40 -17.85 -18.34
CA LEU A 13 -7.45 -18.76 -17.68
C LEU A 13 -6.23 -18.01 -17.14
N PHE A 14 -5.70 -17.06 -17.92
CA PHE A 14 -4.59 -16.21 -17.49
C PHE A 14 -4.98 -15.37 -16.27
N PHE A 15 -6.16 -14.75 -16.32
CA PHE A 15 -6.70 -13.93 -15.22
C PHE A 15 -6.96 -14.75 -13.95
N ALA A 16 -7.56 -15.94 -14.08
CA ALA A 16 -7.75 -16.86 -12.95
C ALA A 16 -6.41 -17.32 -12.36
N GLY A 17 -5.41 -17.56 -13.20
CA GLY A 17 -4.06 -17.92 -12.79
C GLY A 17 -3.35 -16.81 -12.01
N SER A 18 -3.45 -15.55 -12.46
CA SER A 18 -2.83 -14.41 -11.79
C SER A 18 -3.46 -14.14 -10.42
N LEU A 19 -4.80 -14.19 -10.32
CA LEU A 19 -5.53 -14.11 -9.05
C LEU A 19 -5.11 -15.22 -8.07
N GLY A 20 -5.03 -16.47 -8.56
CA GLY A 20 -4.58 -17.59 -7.74
C GLY A 20 -3.16 -17.43 -7.23
N PHE A 21 -2.26 -16.90 -8.05
CA PHE A 21 -0.87 -16.62 -7.68
C PHE A 21 -0.77 -15.55 -6.60
N LEU A 22 -1.47 -14.42 -6.74
CA LEU A 22 -1.51 -13.34 -5.75
C LEU A 22 -2.04 -13.83 -4.41
N TRP A 23 -3.14 -14.58 -4.43
CA TRP A 23 -3.72 -15.16 -3.23
C TRP A 23 -2.77 -16.12 -2.51
N GLN A 24 -2.06 -16.98 -3.27
CA GLN A 24 -1.05 -17.85 -2.69
C GLN A 24 0.13 -17.06 -2.10
N LYS A 25 0.55 -15.96 -2.74
CA LYS A 25 1.63 -15.11 -2.23
C LYS A 25 1.23 -14.44 -0.91
N GLN A 26 0.06 -13.82 -0.85
CA GLN A 26 -0.47 -13.18 0.37
C GLN A 26 -0.67 -14.20 1.51
N ARG A 27 -1.17 -15.41 1.22
CA ARG A 27 -1.25 -16.50 2.20
C ARG A 27 0.11 -16.99 2.70
N ARG A 28 1.13 -16.99 1.84
CA ARG A 28 2.51 -17.32 2.25
C ARG A 28 3.07 -16.21 3.14
N LEU A 29 2.77 -14.96 2.82
CA LEU A 29 3.20 -13.81 3.61
C LEU A 29 2.61 -13.83 5.02
N SER A 30 1.30 -14.04 5.16
CA SER A 30 0.63 -14.11 6.47
C SER A 30 1.11 -15.27 7.34
N ARG A 31 1.70 -16.31 6.75
CA ARG A 31 2.32 -17.44 7.48
C ARG A 31 3.76 -17.17 7.90
N ARG A 32 4.47 -16.26 7.21
CA ARG A 32 5.90 -15.99 7.43
C ARG A 32 6.16 -14.94 8.49
N ARG A 33 5.18 -14.06 8.75
CA ARG A 33 5.28 -13.01 9.75
C ARG A 33 4.01 -12.92 10.57
N PRO A 34 4.08 -12.45 11.82
CA PRO A 34 2.88 -12.14 12.57
C PRO A 34 2.10 -11.00 11.90
N ASN A 35 0.77 -11.06 12.03
CA ASN A 35 -0.06 -9.88 11.81
C ASN A 35 0.15 -8.94 13.00
N LEU A 36 0.34 -7.66 12.70
CA LEU A 36 0.47 -6.61 13.69
C LEU A 36 -0.81 -5.80 13.68
N GLU A 37 -1.45 -5.68 14.84
CA GLU A 37 -2.50 -4.69 15.03
C GLU A 37 -1.92 -3.27 14.98
N ALA A 38 -2.78 -2.27 14.82
CA ALA A 38 -2.38 -0.88 14.54
C ALA A 38 -1.32 -0.33 15.52
N GLU A 39 -1.48 -0.57 16.83
CA GLU A 39 -0.56 -0.03 17.84
C GLU A 39 0.82 -0.74 17.83
N PRO A 40 0.91 -2.09 17.86
CA PRO A 40 2.17 -2.80 17.60
C PRO A 40 2.84 -2.42 16.27
N PHE A 41 2.05 -2.25 15.21
CA PHE A 41 2.53 -1.80 13.91
C PHE A 41 3.23 -0.44 14.03
N VAL A 42 2.58 0.56 14.64
CA VAL A 42 3.14 1.90 14.80
C VAL A 42 4.45 1.86 15.58
N ARG A 43 4.53 1.08 16.66
CA ARG A 43 5.78 0.89 17.42
C ARG A 43 6.92 0.28 16.60
N SER A 44 6.59 -0.52 15.58
CA SER A 44 7.56 -1.24 14.75
C SER A 44 8.07 -0.45 13.53
N LEU A 45 7.53 0.74 13.25
CA LEU A 45 7.89 1.56 12.07
C LEU A 45 9.32 2.12 12.07
N GLY A 46 10.03 2.03 13.20
CA GLY A 46 11.40 2.53 13.35
C GLY A 46 11.50 4.05 13.47
N SER A 47 12.73 4.56 13.54
CA SER A 47 13.01 5.99 13.69
C SER A 47 12.67 6.79 12.43
N GLY A 48 12.11 7.99 12.60
CA GLY A 48 11.81 8.92 11.50
C GLY A 48 10.42 8.74 10.88
N CYS A 49 9.59 7.88 11.47
CA CYS A 49 8.17 7.75 11.16
C CYS A 49 7.36 8.46 12.24
N ASP A 50 6.43 9.33 11.83
CA ASP A 50 5.48 9.94 12.75
C ASP A 50 4.39 8.91 13.15
N PRO A 51 4.12 8.71 14.45
CA PRO A 51 3.13 7.73 14.90
C PRO A 51 1.70 7.97 14.40
N LEU A 52 1.28 9.23 14.24
CA LEU A 52 -0.05 9.58 13.75
C LEU A 52 -0.18 9.26 12.27
N ILE A 53 0.83 9.60 11.48
CA ILE A 53 0.90 9.25 10.05
C ILE A 53 0.95 7.72 9.90
N GLY A 54 1.79 7.04 10.69
CA GLY A 54 1.88 5.58 10.71
C GLY A 54 0.54 4.90 10.99
N GLY A 55 -0.17 5.34 12.04
CA GLY A 55 -1.48 4.78 12.37
C GLY A 55 -2.54 5.09 11.32
N TRP A 56 -2.44 6.22 10.62
CA TRP A 56 -3.33 6.53 9.50
C TRP A 56 -3.03 5.68 8.27
N VAL A 57 -1.77 5.53 7.86
CA VAL A 57 -1.36 4.65 6.74
C VAL A 57 -1.80 3.21 6.99
N TYR A 58 -1.64 2.71 8.22
CA TYR A 58 -2.12 1.38 8.59
C TYR A 58 -3.60 1.20 8.24
N ARG A 59 -4.46 2.13 8.67
CA ARG A 59 -5.91 2.06 8.41
C ARG A 59 -6.24 2.14 6.93
N GLN A 60 -5.52 2.96 6.17
CA GLN A 60 -5.73 3.06 4.73
C GLN A 60 -5.40 1.74 4.04
N LEU A 61 -4.25 1.15 4.36
CA LEU A 61 -3.83 -0.12 3.75
C LEU A 61 -4.74 -1.29 4.17
N ASP A 62 -5.15 -1.37 5.43
CA ASP A 62 -5.95 -2.50 5.96
C ASP A 62 -7.29 -2.68 5.22
N VAL A 63 -7.88 -1.61 4.67
CA VAL A 63 -9.13 -1.66 3.90
C VAL A 63 -8.99 -2.46 2.60
N HIS A 64 -7.80 -2.49 2.00
CA HIS A 64 -7.55 -3.19 0.75
C HIS A 64 -7.10 -4.64 0.96
N LEU A 65 -6.84 -5.04 2.21
CA LEU A 65 -6.31 -6.36 2.53
C LEU A 65 -7.41 -7.33 2.96
N PRO A 66 -7.24 -8.63 2.68
CA PRO A 66 -8.15 -9.64 3.22
C PRO A 66 -7.96 -9.77 4.73
N ASP A 67 -9.03 -10.16 5.46
CA ASP A 67 -9.07 -10.22 6.93
C ASP A 67 -7.90 -10.98 7.61
N TYR A 68 -7.32 -11.95 6.91
CA TYR A 68 -6.22 -12.77 7.43
C TYR A 68 -4.83 -12.15 7.25
N LEU A 69 -4.71 -10.98 6.62
CA LEU A 69 -3.45 -10.30 6.35
C LEU A 69 -3.53 -8.85 6.86
N LYS A 70 -2.66 -8.49 7.80
CA LYS A 70 -2.53 -7.11 8.30
C LYS A 70 -1.27 -6.44 7.76
N PRO A 71 -1.26 -5.11 7.52
CA PRO A 71 -0.06 -4.41 7.06
C PRO A 71 1.13 -4.63 8.01
N HIS A 72 2.33 -4.78 7.46
CA HIS A 72 3.57 -4.85 8.22
C HIS A 72 4.60 -3.87 7.67
N PRO A 73 5.46 -3.27 8.51
CA PRO A 73 6.40 -2.23 8.08
C PRO A 73 7.32 -2.66 6.92
N THR A 74 7.64 -3.96 6.85
CA THR A 74 8.56 -4.52 5.85
C THR A 74 7.90 -4.97 4.56
N ASP A 75 6.56 -5.00 4.50
CA ASP A 75 5.87 -5.43 3.27
C ASP A 75 6.04 -4.39 2.18
N ARG A 76 6.28 -4.84 0.95
CA ARG A 76 6.26 -3.98 -0.24
C ARG A 76 4.83 -3.74 -0.70
N ILE A 77 4.48 -2.49 -0.97
CA ILE A 77 3.09 -2.09 -1.27
C ILE A 77 2.53 -2.81 -2.51
N PHE A 78 3.28 -2.89 -3.60
CA PHE A 78 2.79 -3.54 -4.81
C PHE A 78 3.15 -5.02 -4.82
N ALA A 79 4.39 -5.35 -4.46
CA ALA A 79 4.82 -6.73 -4.55
C ALA A 79 4.09 -7.62 -3.54
N ASP A 80 3.99 -7.22 -2.27
CA ASP A 80 3.56 -8.10 -1.18
C ASP A 80 2.10 -7.88 -0.79
N LEU A 81 1.67 -6.63 -0.72
CA LEU A 81 0.29 -6.27 -0.40
C LEU A 81 -0.62 -6.29 -1.64
N ALA A 82 -0.05 -6.21 -2.85
CA ALA A 82 -0.79 -6.15 -4.11
C ALA A 82 -1.81 -4.99 -4.16
N ILE A 83 -1.45 -3.86 -3.54
CA ILE A 83 -2.22 -2.62 -3.64
C ILE A 83 -2.10 -2.10 -5.07
N ASP A 84 -3.21 -1.68 -5.66
CA ASP A 84 -3.21 -1.10 -6.99
C ASP A 84 -2.46 0.26 -6.99
N PRO A 85 -1.69 0.59 -8.05
CA PRO A 85 -1.02 1.88 -8.15
C PRO A 85 -1.96 3.09 -8.02
N ASP A 86 -3.19 3.01 -8.50
CA ASP A 86 -4.16 4.10 -8.41
C ASP A 86 -4.63 4.29 -6.96
N ASP A 87 -4.90 3.20 -6.24
CA ASP A 87 -5.22 3.22 -4.80
C ASP A 87 -4.06 3.79 -3.98
N TYR A 88 -2.83 3.37 -4.29
CA TYR A 88 -1.62 3.91 -3.67
C TYR A 88 -1.47 5.43 -3.90
N CYS A 89 -1.74 5.91 -5.11
CA CYS A 89 -1.74 7.32 -5.43
C CYS A 89 -2.87 8.08 -4.72
N ALA A 90 -4.04 7.47 -4.60
CA ALA A 90 -5.18 8.02 -3.87
C ALA A 90 -4.86 8.21 -2.39
N ILE A 91 -4.20 7.24 -1.75
CA ILE A 91 -3.71 7.38 -0.36
C ILE A 91 -2.75 8.58 -0.26
N GLY A 92 -1.78 8.69 -1.17
CA GLY A 92 -0.87 9.85 -1.21
C GLY A 92 -1.62 11.18 -1.30
N ARG A 93 -2.61 11.29 -2.20
CA ARG A 93 -3.44 12.49 -2.36
C ARG A 93 -4.28 12.81 -1.12
N GLU A 94 -4.87 11.80 -0.49
CA GLU A 94 -5.63 11.98 0.74
C GLU A 94 -4.73 12.51 1.87
N HIS A 95 -3.49 12.04 1.97
CA HIS A 95 -2.53 12.60 2.92
C HIS A 95 -2.32 14.10 2.69
N PHE A 96 -2.03 14.53 1.45
CA PHE A 96 -1.83 15.95 1.18
C PHE A 96 -3.05 16.80 1.56
N ASN A 97 -4.26 16.32 1.28
CA ASN A 97 -5.50 16.96 1.73
C ASN A 97 -5.62 17.02 3.26
N ARG A 98 -5.42 15.88 3.93
CA ARG A 98 -5.62 15.72 5.37
C ARG A 98 -4.67 16.58 6.20
N TRP A 99 -3.44 16.75 5.73
CA TRP A 99 -2.43 17.58 6.39
C TRP A 99 -2.32 19.00 5.79
N SER A 100 -3.27 19.38 4.92
CA SER A 100 -3.32 20.71 4.28
C SER A 100 -2.01 21.12 3.61
N LEU A 101 -1.35 20.15 2.98
CA LEU A 101 -0.12 20.36 2.23
C LEU A 101 -0.44 20.93 0.84
N PRO A 102 0.45 21.73 0.23
CA PRO A 102 0.28 22.19 -1.15
C PRO A 102 0.08 21.01 -2.09
N GLN A 103 -1.01 21.04 -2.87
CA GLN A 103 -1.29 19.97 -3.81
C GLN A 103 -0.26 19.97 -4.95
N PRO A 104 0.18 18.79 -5.42
CA PRO A 104 1.06 18.70 -6.57
C PRO A 104 0.40 19.31 -7.81
N THR A 105 1.20 19.94 -8.66
CA THR A 105 0.71 20.58 -9.90
C THR A 105 1.36 19.93 -11.11
N THR A 106 0.90 20.29 -12.32
CA THR A 106 1.54 19.83 -13.56
C THR A 106 3.00 20.27 -13.65
N ASP A 107 3.31 21.47 -13.14
CA ASP A 107 4.64 22.08 -13.22
C ASP A 107 5.58 21.62 -12.08
N ASP A 108 5.00 21.13 -10.98
CA ASP A 108 5.71 20.54 -9.84
C ASP A 108 4.97 19.26 -9.38
N PRO A 109 5.15 18.15 -10.12
CA PRO A 109 4.50 16.88 -9.81
C PRO A 109 5.18 16.21 -8.62
N GLU A 110 4.38 15.73 -7.68
CA GLU A 110 4.88 14.92 -6.58
C GLU A 110 5.03 13.48 -7.04
N VAL A 111 6.23 12.94 -6.86
CA VAL A 111 6.57 11.57 -7.25
C VAL A 111 6.61 10.71 -6.00
N LEU A 112 5.60 9.84 -5.87
CA LEU A 112 5.59 8.85 -4.80
C LEU A 112 6.70 7.81 -5.04
N PRO A 113 7.30 7.25 -3.97
CA PRO A 113 8.29 6.19 -4.11
C PRO A 113 7.80 5.00 -4.94
N GLU A 114 8.69 4.40 -5.74
CA GLU A 114 8.37 3.21 -6.53
C GLU A 114 8.46 1.93 -5.66
N ASP A 115 7.31 1.26 -5.48
CA ASP A 115 7.14 0.03 -4.68
C ASP A 115 7.86 0.06 -3.31
N PRO A 116 7.59 1.06 -2.46
CA PRO A 116 8.24 1.16 -1.17
C PRO A 116 7.75 0.05 -0.24
N THR A 117 8.56 -0.23 0.77
CA THR A 117 8.01 -0.87 1.97
C THR A 117 7.02 0.05 2.67
N VAL A 118 6.08 -0.50 3.44
CA VAL A 118 5.13 0.31 4.21
C VAL A 118 5.86 1.32 5.11
N ALA A 119 6.96 0.92 5.76
CA ALA A 119 7.78 1.83 6.58
C ALA A 119 8.39 2.97 5.77
N GLN A 120 8.93 2.68 4.58
CA GLN A 120 9.49 3.70 3.69
C GLN A 120 8.41 4.68 3.24
N PHE A 121 7.20 4.21 2.96
CA PHE A 121 6.09 5.08 2.59
C PHE A 121 5.65 5.98 3.75
N VAL A 122 5.49 5.43 4.96
CA VAL A 122 5.19 6.23 6.16
C VAL A 122 6.27 7.28 6.40
N ARG A 123 7.55 6.90 6.28
CA ARG A 123 8.68 7.81 6.46
C ARG A 123 8.66 8.92 5.40
N TYR A 124 8.38 8.58 4.14
CA TYR A 124 8.24 9.55 3.06
C TYR A 124 7.16 10.59 3.39
N LEU A 125 5.96 10.13 3.79
CA LEU A 125 4.87 11.03 4.20
C LEU A 125 5.21 11.87 5.43
N THR A 126 5.94 11.27 6.38
CA THR A 126 6.46 11.98 7.56
C THR A 126 7.38 13.13 7.19
N LEU A 127 8.28 12.92 6.23
CA LEU A 127 9.22 13.94 5.76
C LEU A 127 8.50 15.07 4.99
N LYS A 128 7.38 14.78 4.35
CA LYS A 128 6.55 15.76 3.63
C LYS A 128 5.66 16.58 4.55
N THR A 129 5.37 16.09 5.75
CA THR A 129 4.56 16.80 6.72
C THR A 129 5.45 17.67 7.61
N PRO A 130 5.32 19.02 7.55
CA PRO A 130 6.01 19.90 8.49
C PRO A 130 5.62 19.52 9.91
N ARG A 131 6.60 19.39 10.82
CA ARG A 131 6.27 19.30 12.25
C ARG A 131 5.46 20.53 12.61
N ARG A 132 4.22 20.33 13.10
CA ARG A 132 3.51 21.42 13.76
C ARG A 132 4.43 21.89 14.90
N ALA A 133 4.79 23.18 14.88
CA ALA A 133 5.26 23.82 16.09
C ALA A 133 4.06 23.81 17.02
N ASP A 134 4.18 23.06 18.11
CA ASP A 134 3.18 23.01 19.19
C ASP A 134 2.93 24.42 19.76
#